data_AF-A0A3D1VPB8-F1
#
_entry.id   AF-A0A3D1VPB8-F1
#
_cell.length_a   1.000
_cell.length_b   1.000
_cell.length_c   1.000
_cell.angle_alpha   90.00
_cell.angle_beta   90.00
_cell.angle_gamma   90.00
#
_symmetry.space_group_name_H-M   'P 1'
#
loop_
_entity.id
_entity.type
_entity.pdbx_description
1 polymer ?
#
loop_
_entity_poly.entity_id
_entity_poly.type
_entity_poly.pdbx_seq_one_letter_code
_entity_poly.pdbx_strand_id
1 'polypeptide(L)'
;MNADFYSLKSSYNYHLPPAYIAQTPAHPRDSSRLLVCRENMPFADMHFFDLPSLLKPDDVMVINESKVIPARLFASSKDGEGQVKPLEILLLRQIEQDAWEVLTRPGKRAKIGTAFSVGERLFGRVLDVTETGNRIVRFDYDHTDTFFSILEEQGNMPLPPYITQKCPDPSRYQTVYARFDGSAAAPTAGLHFTSALLQTIKNMGVTIAPVTL
;
A
#
# COMPACT_ATOMS: atom_id res chain seq x y z
N MET A 1 -31.35 9.41 -24.29
CA MET A 1 -30.01 8.95 -23.85
C MET A 1 -29.76 9.57 -22.50
N ASN A 2 -29.86 8.78 -21.42
CA ASN A 2 -29.79 9.30 -20.05
C ASN A 2 -28.36 9.73 -19.72
N ALA A 3 -28.22 10.97 -19.29
CA ALA A 3 -26.97 11.62 -18.87
C ALA A 3 -26.49 11.19 -17.47
N ASP A 4 -26.99 10.08 -16.93
CA ASP A 4 -26.72 9.64 -15.55
C ASP A 4 -25.44 8.79 -15.37
N PHE A 5 -24.64 8.63 -16.43
CA PHE A 5 -23.37 7.89 -16.35
C PHE A 5 -22.32 8.55 -15.42
N TYR A 6 -22.55 9.78 -14.95
CA TYR A 6 -21.62 10.54 -14.09
C TYR A 6 -21.94 10.54 -12.58
N SER A 7 -22.92 9.77 -12.10
CA SER A 7 -23.31 9.76 -10.66
C SER A 7 -22.79 8.56 -9.85
N LEU A 8 -21.93 7.71 -10.41
CA LEU A 8 -21.41 6.52 -9.69
C LEU A 8 -20.70 6.89 -8.38
N LYS A 9 -19.96 8.00 -8.32
CA LYS A 9 -19.23 8.41 -7.10
C LYS A 9 -20.15 8.70 -5.91
N SER A 10 -21.32 9.30 -6.15
CA SER A 10 -22.30 9.60 -5.09
C SER A 10 -22.96 8.33 -4.55
N SER A 11 -23.19 7.33 -5.39
CA SER A 11 -23.80 6.05 -4.98
C SER A 11 -22.92 5.23 -4.04
N TYR A 12 -21.60 5.48 -4.01
CA TYR A 12 -20.66 4.88 -3.05
C TYR A 12 -20.25 5.83 -1.91
N ASN A 13 -20.88 7.01 -1.81
CA ASN A 13 -20.57 7.97 -0.76
C ASN A 13 -21.37 7.65 0.51
N TYR A 14 -20.72 7.73 1.66
CA TYR A 14 -21.36 7.59 2.97
C TYR A 14 -20.69 8.53 3.98
N HIS A 15 -21.42 8.88 5.04
CA HIS A 15 -20.84 9.67 6.11
C HIS A 15 -19.90 8.80 6.96
N LEU A 16 -18.60 9.07 6.90
CA LEU A 16 -17.59 8.46 7.76
C LEU A 16 -17.08 9.52 8.75
N PRO A 17 -17.47 9.46 10.03
CA PRO A 17 -16.90 10.32 11.06
C PRO A 17 -15.37 10.14 11.12
N PRO A 18 -14.56 11.22 11.10
CA PRO A 18 -13.10 11.11 11.16
C PRO A 18 -12.59 10.32 12.37
N ALA A 19 -13.31 10.39 13.49
CA ALA A 19 -13.00 9.64 14.71
C ALA A 19 -13.09 8.11 14.55
N TYR A 20 -13.74 7.61 13.51
CA TYR A 20 -13.86 6.17 13.21
C TYR A 20 -12.77 5.66 12.25
N ILE A 21 -11.88 6.55 11.78
CA ILE A 21 -10.70 6.17 11.00
C ILE A 21 -9.57 5.82 11.97
N ALA A 22 -9.33 4.52 12.15
CA ALA A 22 -8.25 4.03 12.99
C ALA A 22 -6.90 4.61 12.56
N GLN A 23 -6.22 5.30 13.47
CA GLN A 23 -4.90 5.90 13.22
C GLN A 23 -3.75 4.91 13.50
N THR A 24 -4.02 3.84 14.26
CA THR A 24 -3.08 2.75 14.50
C THR A 24 -3.82 1.41 14.46
N PRO A 25 -3.15 0.31 14.07
CA PRO A 25 -3.76 -1.02 14.11
C PRO A 25 -4.13 -1.44 15.53
N ALA A 26 -5.07 -2.38 15.68
CA ALA A 26 -5.39 -3.01 16.97
C ALA A 26 -4.19 -3.79 17.55
N HIS A 27 -4.22 -4.03 18.86
CA HIS A 27 -3.26 -4.88 19.56
C HIS A 27 -3.96 -5.71 20.64
N PRO A 28 -3.92 -7.06 20.57
CA PRO A 28 -3.41 -7.90 19.48
C PRO A 28 -4.10 -7.62 18.13
N ARG A 29 -3.48 -7.97 16.99
CA ARG A 29 -4.02 -7.59 15.66
C ARG A 29 -5.37 -8.25 15.35
N ASP A 30 -5.54 -9.48 15.83
CA ASP A 30 -6.76 -10.28 15.71
C ASP A 30 -7.87 -9.84 16.69
N SER A 31 -7.60 -8.88 17.58
CA SER A 31 -8.64 -8.25 18.43
C SER A 31 -9.47 -7.20 17.69
N SER A 32 -9.22 -6.99 16.40
CA SER A 32 -10.02 -6.09 15.56
C SER A 32 -11.43 -6.65 15.35
N ARG A 33 -12.42 -5.77 15.19
CA ARG A 33 -13.80 -6.17 14.89
C ARG A 33 -13.90 -6.76 13.49
N LEU A 34 -14.78 -7.74 13.33
CA LEU A 34 -15.13 -8.39 12.07
C LEU A 34 -16.64 -8.24 11.85
N LEU A 35 -17.04 -7.53 10.79
CA LEU A 35 -18.44 -7.48 10.37
C LEU A 35 -18.69 -8.60 9.36
N VAL A 36 -19.55 -9.56 9.73
CA VAL A 36 -19.94 -10.65 8.84
C VAL A 36 -21.16 -10.23 8.04
N CYS A 37 -20.96 -10.04 6.74
CA CYS A 37 -22.02 -9.75 5.76
C CYS A 37 -22.21 -10.98 4.87
N ARG A 38 -23.39 -11.60 4.93
CA ARG A 38 -23.75 -12.72 4.05
C ARG A 38 -25.08 -12.43 3.36
N GLU A 39 -25.21 -12.90 2.14
CA GLU A 39 -26.44 -12.74 1.37
C GLU A 39 -27.62 -13.35 2.12
N ASN A 40 -28.73 -12.60 2.19
CA ASN A 40 -29.98 -13.01 2.87
C ASN A 40 -29.83 -13.38 4.36
N MET A 41 -28.79 -12.90 5.04
CA MET A 41 -28.62 -13.05 6.49
C MET A 41 -28.41 -11.69 7.17
N PRO A 42 -28.85 -11.53 8.44
CA PRO A 42 -28.51 -10.36 9.23
C PRO A 42 -27.00 -10.19 9.36
N PHE A 43 -26.55 -8.94 9.49
CA PHE A 43 -25.17 -8.67 9.86
C PHE A 43 -24.86 -9.22 11.24
N ALA A 44 -23.64 -9.74 11.41
CA ALA A 44 -23.14 -10.17 12.71
C ALA A 44 -21.82 -9.44 13.04
N ASP A 45 -21.76 -8.90 14.25
CA ASP A 45 -20.54 -8.35 14.83
C ASP A 45 -19.76 -9.46 15.54
N MET A 46 -18.51 -9.64 15.13
CA MET A 46 -17.57 -10.59 15.71
C MET A 46 -16.21 -9.91 15.94
N HIS A 47 -15.22 -10.67 16.40
CA HIS A 47 -13.82 -10.29 16.34
C HIS A 47 -13.08 -11.11 15.29
N PHE A 48 -11.93 -10.62 14.85
CA PHE A 48 -11.15 -11.30 13.82
C PHE A 48 -10.59 -12.64 14.30
N PHE A 49 -10.31 -12.79 15.61
CA PHE A 49 -9.97 -14.08 16.20
C PHE A 49 -11.09 -15.13 16.09
N ASP A 50 -12.35 -14.73 15.85
CA ASP A 50 -13.47 -15.65 15.65
C ASP A 50 -13.57 -16.18 14.20
N LEU A 51 -12.76 -15.65 13.26
CA LEU A 51 -12.73 -16.05 11.85
C LEU A 51 -12.73 -17.58 11.63
N PRO A 52 -11.99 -18.41 12.40
CA PRO A 52 -11.98 -19.85 12.19
C PRO A 52 -13.38 -20.48 12.28
N SER A 53 -14.28 -19.94 13.10
CA SER A 53 -15.67 -20.43 13.22
C SER A 53 -16.51 -20.24 11.95
N LEU A 54 -16.06 -19.39 11.03
CA LEU A 54 -16.74 -19.10 9.77
C LEU A 54 -16.23 -19.96 8.60
N LEU A 55 -15.12 -20.68 8.81
CA LEU A 55 -14.46 -21.51 7.80
C LEU A 55 -14.83 -22.99 7.99
N LYS A 56 -14.72 -23.76 6.91
CA LYS A 56 -14.92 -25.20 6.88
C LYS A 56 -13.64 -25.91 6.45
N PRO A 57 -13.46 -27.20 6.84
CA PRO A 57 -12.45 -28.03 6.21
C PRO A 57 -12.57 -27.96 4.68
N ASP A 58 -11.43 -28.03 3.99
CA ASP A 58 -11.29 -27.93 2.54
C ASP A 58 -11.55 -26.54 1.91
N ASP A 59 -11.87 -25.51 2.72
CA ASP A 59 -11.85 -24.12 2.24
C ASP A 59 -10.43 -23.71 1.80
N VAL A 60 -10.33 -22.79 0.83
CA VAL A 60 -9.06 -22.21 0.38
C VAL A 60 -9.00 -20.74 0.77
N MET A 61 -8.02 -20.40 1.62
CA MET A 61 -7.70 -19.02 1.96
C MET A 61 -6.50 -18.56 1.14
N VAL A 62 -6.76 -17.66 0.18
CA VAL A 62 -5.71 -17.05 -0.64
C VAL A 62 -5.12 -15.86 0.10
N ILE A 63 -3.80 -15.83 0.26
CA ILE A 63 -3.07 -14.74 0.94
C ILE A 63 -2.05 -14.12 0.01
N ASN A 64 -1.88 -12.80 0.08
CA ASN A 64 -0.81 -12.11 -0.63
C ASN A 64 0.44 -12.03 0.26
N GLU A 65 1.52 -12.71 -0.12
CA GLU A 65 2.76 -12.75 0.66
C GLU A 65 3.79 -11.67 0.27
N SER A 66 3.39 -10.67 -0.53
CA SER A 66 4.23 -9.50 -0.83
C SER A 66 4.50 -8.66 0.43
N LYS A 67 5.78 -8.44 0.73
CA LYS A 67 6.30 -7.52 1.73
C LYS A 67 6.21 -6.10 1.21
N VAL A 68 5.71 -5.20 2.05
CA VAL A 68 5.56 -3.79 1.68
C VAL A 68 6.88 -3.09 1.74
N ILE A 69 7.30 -2.53 0.61
CA ILE A 69 8.52 -1.74 0.51
C ILE A 69 8.22 -0.29 0.93
N PRO A 70 9.20 0.45 1.46
CA PRO A 70 9.06 1.87 1.79
C PRO A 70 9.02 2.74 0.51
N ALA A 71 8.01 2.53 -0.32
CA ALA A 71 7.84 3.10 -1.66
C ALA A 71 7.52 4.61 -1.68
N ARG A 72 7.38 5.27 -0.52
CA ARG A 72 7.10 6.72 -0.44
C ARG A 72 8.41 7.49 -0.27
N LEU A 73 8.74 8.30 -1.27
CA LEU A 73 9.96 9.11 -1.32
C LEU A 73 9.62 10.60 -1.27
N PHE A 74 10.41 11.35 -0.50
CA PHE A 74 10.36 12.80 -0.48
C PHE A 74 11.51 13.35 -1.30
N ALA A 75 11.18 13.87 -2.48
CA ALA A 75 12.12 14.40 -3.45
C ALA A 75 12.11 15.93 -3.49
N SER A 76 13.16 16.47 -4.09
CA SER A 76 13.30 17.88 -4.41
C SER A 76 13.60 18.05 -5.89
N SER A 77 12.86 18.91 -6.56
CA SER A 77 13.10 19.32 -7.95
C SER A 77 13.48 20.79 -8.01
N LYS A 78 14.24 21.22 -9.03
CA LYS A 78 14.46 22.64 -9.31
C LYS A 78 13.48 23.12 -10.39
N ASP A 79 12.92 24.30 -10.22
CA ASP A 79 12.16 24.96 -11.29
C ASP A 79 13.10 25.72 -12.26
N GLY A 80 12.51 26.39 -13.26
CA GLY A 80 13.28 27.15 -14.28
C GLY A 80 14.07 28.34 -13.72
N GLU A 81 13.74 28.81 -12.51
CA GLU A 81 14.47 29.85 -11.79
C GLU A 81 15.51 29.26 -10.82
N GLY A 82 15.63 27.93 -10.77
CA GLY A 82 16.54 27.22 -9.89
C GLY A 82 16.05 27.04 -8.46
N GLN A 83 14.82 27.46 -8.12
CA GLN A 83 14.28 27.30 -6.78
C GLN A 83 13.95 25.84 -6.49
N VAL A 84 14.32 25.39 -5.29
CA VAL A 84 14.03 24.04 -4.83
C VAL A 84 12.54 23.93 -4.45
N LYS A 85 11.84 22.96 -5.05
CA LYS A 85 10.44 22.65 -4.79
C LYS A 85 10.29 21.20 -4.32
N PRO A 86 9.49 20.94 -3.27
CA PRO A 86 9.24 19.59 -2.82
C PRO A 86 8.34 18.82 -3.80
N LEU A 87 8.62 17.53 -3.91
CA LEU A 87 7.88 16.56 -4.70
C LEU A 87 7.78 15.26 -3.90
N GLU A 88 6.57 14.78 -3.66
CA GLU A 88 6.33 13.47 -3.07
C GLU A 88 6.14 12.45 -4.20
N ILE A 89 6.78 11.30 -4.07
CA ILE A 89 6.76 10.22 -5.04
C ILE A 89 6.31 8.95 -4.32
N LEU A 90 5.34 8.25 -4.89
CA LEU A 90 4.92 6.93 -4.46
C LEU A 90 5.22 5.97 -5.60
N LEU A 91 6.16 5.05 -5.41
CA LEU A 91 6.41 3.98 -6.38
C LEU A 91 5.16 3.11 -6.50
N LEU A 92 4.80 2.69 -7.71
CA LEU A 92 3.66 1.80 -7.95
C LEU A 92 4.13 0.45 -8.45
N ARG A 93 4.91 0.44 -9.53
CA ARG A 93 5.38 -0.78 -10.19
C ARG A 93 6.67 -0.52 -10.95
N GLN A 94 7.59 -1.48 -10.88
CA GLN A 94 8.80 -1.48 -11.71
C GLN A 94 8.44 -1.89 -13.13
N ILE A 95 8.88 -1.11 -14.12
CA ILE A 95 8.63 -1.40 -15.54
C ILE A 95 9.81 -2.18 -16.12
N GLU A 96 11.01 -1.66 -15.95
CA GLU A 96 12.27 -2.25 -16.42
C GLU A 96 13.42 -1.69 -15.57
N GLN A 97 14.38 -2.49 -15.13
CA GLN A 97 15.60 -2.03 -14.44
C GLN A 97 15.33 -0.88 -13.44
N ASP A 98 15.80 0.33 -13.71
CA ASP A 98 15.65 1.50 -12.85
C ASP A 98 14.46 2.41 -13.23
N ALA A 99 13.60 1.95 -14.14
CA ALA A 99 12.38 2.63 -14.57
C ALA A 99 11.15 2.13 -13.81
N TRP A 100 10.42 3.07 -13.23
CA TRP A 100 9.25 2.81 -12.39
C TRP A 100 8.07 3.67 -12.83
N GLU A 101 6.89 3.08 -12.75
CA GLU A 101 5.64 3.82 -12.70
C GLU A 101 5.45 4.36 -11.28
N VAL A 102 5.21 5.66 -11.17
CA VAL A 102 5.09 6.36 -9.88
C VAL A 102 3.92 7.34 -9.88
N LEU A 103 3.31 7.52 -8.72
CA LEU A 103 2.39 8.62 -8.45
C LEU A 103 3.18 9.80 -7.87
N THR A 104 2.89 11.02 -8.33
CA THR A 104 3.59 12.22 -7.88
C THR A 104 2.65 13.24 -7.28
N ARG A 105 3.07 13.90 -6.20
CA ARG A 105 2.32 14.98 -5.55
C ARG A 105 3.23 16.17 -5.26
N PRO A 106 2.95 17.37 -5.80
CA PRO A 106 1.90 17.68 -6.76
C PRO A 106 2.28 17.27 -8.19
N GLY A 107 1.44 16.46 -8.86
CA GLY A 107 1.73 15.93 -10.20
C GLY A 107 1.96 16.98 -11.29
N LYS A 108 1.47 18.21 -11.12
CA LYS A 108 1.71 19.33 -12.05
C LYS A 108 3.19 19.75 -12.14
N ARG A 109 4.01 19.41 -11.14
CA ARG A 109 5.45 19.74 -11.09
C ARG A 109 6.33 18.70 -11.78
N ALA A 110 5.91 17.44 -11.79
CA ALA A 110 6.64 16.36 -12.44
C ALA A 110 6.28 16.30 -13.93
N LYS A 111 6.75 17.24 -14.75
CA LYS A 111 6.56 17.17 -16.21
C LYS A 111 7.61 16.25 -16.82
N ILE A 112 7.39 15.82 -18.06
CA ILE A 112 8.42 15.09 -18.83
C ILE A 112 9.72 15.90 -18.84
N GLY A 113 10.84 15.24 -18.57
CA GLY A 113 12.16 15.85 -18.45
C GLY A 113 12.49 16.43 -17.08
N THR A 114 11.53 16.56 -16.16
CA THR A 114 11.80 17.03 -14.80
C THR A 114 12.79 16.11 -14.09
N ALA A 115 13.90 16.67 -13.64
CA ALA A 115 14.87 16.00 -12.78
C ALA A 115 14.61 16.35 -11.30
N PHE A 116 14.84 15.38 -10.42
CA PHE A 116 14.71 15.54 -8.99
C PHE A 116 15.74 14.66 -8.27
N SER A 117 15.95 14.92 -6.98
CA SER A 117 16.74 14.07 -6.09
C SER A 117 15.96 13.70 -4.84
N VAL A 118 16.22 12.51 -4.31
CA VAL A 118 15.81 12.04 -3.00
C VAL A 118 17.10 11.97 -2.17
N GLY A 119 17.24 12.91 -1.23
CA GLY A 119 18.52 13.13 -0.54
C GLY A 119 19.66 13.37 -1.55
N GLU A 120 20.81 12.73 -1.27
CA GLU A 120 22.04 12.83 -2.07
C GLU A 120 22.39 11.55 -2.84
N ARG A 121 21.62 10.47 -2.65
CA ARG A 121 21.96 9.13 -3.19
C ARG A 121 21.13 8.71 -4.39
N LEU A 122 19.90 9.23 -4.51
CA LEU A 122 18.95 8.79 -5.52
C LEU A 122 18.47 9.96 -6.35
N PHE A 123 18.72 9.90 -7.65
CA PHE A 123 18.28 10.88 -8.62
C PHE A 123 17.23 10.27 -9.53
N GLY A 124 16.34 11.10 -10.05
CA GLY A 124 15.29 10.63 -10.94
C GLY A 124 14.98 11.63 -12.03
N ARG A 125 14.60 11.11 -13.20
CA ARG A 125 14.08 11.91 -14.31
C ARG A 125 12.76 11.33 -14.80
N VAL A 126 11.76 12.21 -14.93
CA VAL A 126 10.47 11.85 -15.53
C VAL A 126 10.66 11.64 -17.02
N LEU A 127 10.39 10.42 -17.49
CA LEU A 127 10.46 10.03 -18.89
C LEU A 127 9.14 10.23 -19.61
N ASP A 128 8.01 9.91 -18.95
CA ASP A 128 6.69 9.93 -19.59
C ASP A 128 5.54 10.12 -18.59
N VAL A 129 4.33 10.31 -19.12
CA VAL A 129 3.06 10.40 -18.40
C VAL A 129 2.09 9.36 -18.95
N THR A 130 1.61 8.46 -18.10
CA THR A 130 0.61 7.44 -18.50
C THR A 130 -0.77 8.07 -18.74
N GLU A 131 -1.67 7.35 -19.39
CA GLU A 131 -3.07 7.77 -19.58
C GLU A 131 -3.82 8.02 -18.26
N THR A 132 -3.47 7.27 -17.20
CA THR A 132 -3.99 7.46 -15.85
C THR A 132 -3.42 8.69 -15.14
N GLY A 133 -2.45 9.37 -15.76
CA GLY A 133 -1.78 10.54 -15.20
C GLY A 133 -0.67 10.18 -14.21
N ASN A 134 -0.19 8.93 -14.17
CA ASN A 134 1.02 8.54 -13.44
C ASN A 134 2.27 9.01 -14.19
N ARG A 135 3.45 8.87 -13.58
CA ARG A 135 4.73 9.21 -14.21
C ARG A 135 5.55 7.96 -14.41
N ILE A 136 6.22 7.88 -15.55
CA ILE A 136 7.33 6.95 -15.72
C ILE A 136 8.59 7.70 -15.35
N VAL A 137 9.32 7.21 -14.37
CA VAL A 137 10.56 7.79 -13.87
C VAL A 137 11.66 6.78 -14.06
N ARG A 138 12.81 7.22 -14.60
CA ARG A 138 14.06 6.46 -14.49
C ARG A 138 14.89 7.04 -13.35
N PHE A 139 15.29 6.16 -12.45
CA PHE A 139 16.17 6.47 -11.33
C PHE A 139 17.63 6.24 -11.73
N ASP A 140 18.51 6.97 -11.05
CA ASP A 140 19.96 6.90 -11.20
C ASP A 140 20.57 7.01 -9.79
N TYR A 141 21.51 6.13 -9.49
CA TYR A 141 22.12 6.00 -8.16
C TYR A 141 23.46 5.26 -8.27
N ASP A 142 24.23 5.24 -7.18
CA ASP A 142 25.46 4.46 -7.11
C ASP A 142 25.13 2.95 -7.12
N HIS A 143 25.40 2.28 -8.23
CA HIS A 143 25.12 0.85 -8.44
C HIS A 143 26.01 -0.10 -7.60
N THR A 144 26.84 0.41 -6.70
CA THR A 144 27.40 -0.39 -5.60
C THR A 144 26.31 -0.83 -4.62
N ASP A 145 25.20 -0.09 -4.54
CA ASP A 145 23.99 -0.45 -3.83
C ASP A 145 22.90 -1.00 -4.77
N THR A 146 21.85 -1.57 -4.19
CA THR A 146 20.63 -1.90 -4.92
C THR A 146 19.60 -0.79 -4.76
N PHE A 147 18.69 -0.64 -5.72
CA PHE A 147 17.57 0.30 -5.57
C PHE A 147 16.77 0.05 -4.27
N PHE A 148 16.54 -1.22 -3.94
CA PHE A 148 15.80 -1.61 -2.72
C PHE A 148 16.53 -1.24 -1.43
N SER A 149 17.86 -1.40 -1.35
CA SER A 149 18.60 -0.98 -0.15
C SER A 149 18.56 0.54 0.05
N ILE A 150 18.57 1.32 -1.03
CA ILE A 150 18.37 2.78 -0.97
C ILE A 150 16.95 3.11 -0.49
N LEU A 151 15.92 2.38 -0.93
CA LEU A 151 14.56 2.56 -0.43
C LEU A 151 14.45 2.25 1.07
N GLU A 152 15.10 1.20 1.56
CA GLU A 152 15.09 0.87 2.99
C GLU A 152 15.62 2.01 3.87
N GLU A 153 16.59 2.76 3.36
CA GLU A 153 17.17 3.89 4.09
C GLU A 153 16.44 5.23 3.88
N GLN A 154 16.05 5.55 2.64
CA GLN A 154 15.51 6.88 2.27
C GLN A 154 13.99 6.89 2.06
N GLY A 155 13.41 5.72 1.92
CA GLY A 155 11.99 5.52 1.73
C GLY A 155 11.19 5.64 3.03
N ASN A 156 9.88 5.78 2.86
CA ASN A 156 8.92 5.82 3.95
C ASN A 156 7.79 4.84 3.66
N MET A 157 7.20 4.28 4.72
CA MET A 157 6.04 3.40 4.59
C MET A 157 4.89 4.18 3.92
N PRO A 158 4.37 3.70 2.77
CA PRO A 158 3.27 4.33 2.06
C PRO A 158 1.95 4.05 2.78
N LEU A 159 1.65 4.89 3.77
CA LEU A 159 0.38 4.84 4.48
C LEU A 159 -0.71 5.56 3.68
N PRO A 160 -1.97 5.08 3.72
CA PRO A 160 -3.10 5.81 3.18
C PRO A 160 -3.17 7.25 3.73
N PRO A 161 -3.61 8.23 2.93
CA PRO A 161 -3.53 9.65 3.28
C PRO A 161 -4.36 10.05 4.51
N TYR A 162 -5.31 9.21 4.92
CA TYR A 162 -6.14 9.39 6.10
C TYR A 162 -5.49 8.89 7.41
N ILE A 163 -4.35 8.19 7.32
CA ILE A 163 -3.53 7.81 8.47
C ILE A 163 -2.44 8.87 8.63
N THR A 164 -2.59 9.71 9.66
CA THR A 164 -1.68 10.84 9.91
C THR A 164 -0.66 10.56 10.99
N GLN A 165 -0.95 9.60 11.88
CA GLN A 165 -0.05 9.23 12.95
C GLN A 165 1.05 8.30 12.44
N LYS A 166 2.29 8.59 12.82
CA LYS A 166 3.41 7.66 12.64
C LYS A 166 3.24 6.49 13.61
N CYS A 167 3.27 5.26 13.10
CA CYS A 167 3.39 4.10 13.98
C CYS A 167 4.85 3.98 14.42
N PRO A 168 5.12 3.87 15.74
CA PRO A 168 6.48 3.70 16.25
C PRO A 168 7.17 2.43 15.71
N ASP A 169 6.38 1.41 15.39
CA ASP A 169 6.84 0.14 14.87
C ASP A 169 6.29 -0.09 13.44
N PRO A 170 7.11 0.14 12.39
CA PRO A 170 6.74 -0.08 10.99
C PRO A 170 6.42 -1.54 10.67
N SER A 171 6.95 -2.50 11.44
CA SER A 171 6.62 -3.93 11.25
C SER A 171 5.13 -4.18 11.47
N ARG A 172 4.42 -3.26 12.14
CA ARG A 172 2.97 -3.33 12.30
C ARG A 172 2.16 -3.09 11.04
N TYR A 173 2.79 -2.69 9.96
CA TYR A 173 2.16 -2.66 8.64
C TYR A 173 2.64 -3.79 7.74
N GLN A 174 3.19 -4.87 8.31
CA GLN A 174 3.48 -6.10 7.59
C GLN A 174 2.60 -7.25 8.06
N THR A 175 2.22 -8.11 7.13
CA THR A 175 1.57 -9.38 7.44
C THR A 175 2.58 -10.35 8.04
N VAL A 176 2.13 -11.22 8.95
CA VAL A 176 2.98 -12.24 9.59
C VAL A 176 3.52 -13.31 8.62
N TYR A 177 3.04 -13.33 7.38
CA TYR A 177 3.43 -14.23 6.30
C TYR A 177 4.10 -13.50 5.12
N ALA A 178 4.50 -12.23 5.28
CA ALA A 178 5.22 -11.51 4.23
C ALA A 178 6.60 -12.16 3.97
N ARG A 179 6.94 -12.38 2.70
CA ARG A 179 8.19 -13.06 2.29
C ARG A 179 8.98 -12.33 1.21
N PHE A 180 8.30 -11.83 0.18
CA PHE A 180 8.95 -11.29 -1.02
C PHE A 180 8.72 -9.79 -1.12
N ASP A 181 9.77 -8.99 -1.24
CA ASP A 181 9.62 -7.54 -1.47
C ASP A 181 8.91 -7.29 -2.81
N GLY A 182 7.86 -6.47 -2.79
CA GLY A 182 7.13 -6.18 -4.03
C GLY A 182 5.92 -5.26 -3.91
N SER A 183 5.32 -5.12 -2.73
CA SER A 183 4.11 -4.30 -2.60
C SER A 183 4.45 -2.84 -2.30
N ALA A 184 3.96 -1.93 -3.13
CA ALA A 184 3.98 -0.49 -2.88
C ALA A 184 2.87 -0.01 -1.93
N ALA A 185 1.93 -0.88 -1.55
CA ALA A 185 0.82 -0.52 -0.68
C ALA A 185 0.83 -1.37 0.58
N ALA A 186 0.60 -0.73 1.74
CA ALA A 186 0.37 -1.41 3.01
C ALA A 186 -0.72 -2.49 2.84
N PRO A 187 -0.55 -3.71 3.42
CA PRO A 187 -1.61 -4.69 3.41
C PRO A 187 -2.77 -4.13 4.24
N THR A 188 -4.01 -4.31 3.79
CA THR A 188 -5.18 -3.81 4.54
C THR A 188 -5.82 -4.93 5.33
N ALA A 189 -6.32 -5.96 4.64
CA ALA A 189 -6.99 -7.10 5.29
C ALA A 189 -6.02 -8.11 5.92
N GLY A 190 -4.82 -8.28 5.33
CA GLY A 190 -3.85 -9.27 5.82
C GLY A 190 -3.26 -8.95 7.21
N LEU A 191 -3.34 -7.70 7.65
CA LEU A 191 -2.75 -7.25 8.91
C LEU A 191 -3.44 -7.82 10.15
N HIS A 192 -4.64 -8.36 10.03
CA HIS A 192 -5.39 -8.85 11.17
C HIS A 192 -4.95 -10.25 11.61
N PHE A 193 -4.23 -10.99 10.75
CA PHE A 193 -3.77 -12.33 11.06
C PHE A 193 -2.61 -12.35 12.04
N THR A 194 -2.68 -13.27 13.01
CA THR A 194 -1.56 -13.68 13.85
C THR A 194 -1.05 -15.04 13.40
N SER A 195 0.22 -15.36 13.71
CA SER A 195 0.79 -16.68 13.39
C SER A 195 0.00 -17.80 14.07
N ALA A 196 -0.49 -17.56 15.30
CA ALA A 196 -1.34 -18.49 16.03
C ALA A 196 -2.68 -18.73 15.30
N LEU A 197 -3.35 -17.66 14.86
CA LEU A 197 -4.62 -17.76 14.13
C LEU A 197 -4.47 -18.54 12.82
N LEU A 198 -3.42 -18.26 12.06
CA LEU A 198 -3.12 -18.99 10.81
C LEU A 198 -2.85 -20.47 11.07
N GLN A 199 -2.16 -20.80 12.16
CA GLN A 199 -1.94 -22.19 12.53
C GLN A 199 -3.24 -22.89 12.90
N THR A 200 -4.13 -22.23 13.65
CA THR A 200 -5.48 -22.75 13.94
C THR A 200 -6.25 -23.03 12.65
N ILE A 201 -6.26 -22.08 11.71
CA ILE A 201 -6.94 -22.23 10.41
C ILE A 201 -6.38 -23.43 9.63
N LYS A 202 -5.05 -23.58 9.55
CA LYS A 202 -4.41 -24.74 8.89
C LYS A 202 -4.80 -26.06 9.55
N ASN A 203 -4.80 -26.10 10.89
CA ASN A 203 -5.12 -27.32 11.66
C ASN A 203 -6.59 -27.77 11.46
N MET A 204 -7.48 -26.87 11.04
CA MET A 204 -8.87 -27.19 10.70
C MET A 204 -9.04 -27.86 9.32
N GLY A 205 -7.97 -27.97 8.52
CA GLY A 205 -8.03 -28.50 7.16
C GLY A 205 -8.28 -27.44 6.09
N VAL A 206 -8.15 -26.15 6.42
CA VAL A 206 -8.20 -25.06 5.42
C VAL A 206 -6.86 -24.98 4.69
N THR A 207 -6.89 -24.93 3.37
CA THR A 207 -5.69 -24.74 2.54
C THR A 207 -5.32 -23.27 2.48
N ILE A 208 -4.06 -22.94 2.77
CA ILE A 208 -3.54 -21.58 2.59
C ILE A 208 -2.74 -21.51 1.29
N ALA A 209 -3.22 -20.73 0.33
CA ALA A 209 -2.62 -20.58 -0.98
C ALA A 209 -1.95 -19.18 -1.10
N PRO A 210 -0.62 -19.09 -1.14
CA PRO A 210 0.06 -17.82 -1.33
C PRO A 210 0.02 -17.35 -2.78
N VAL A 211 -0.08 -16.03 -2.97
CA VAL A 211 0.14 -15.32 -4.24
C VAL A 211 1.09 -14.14 -4.01
N THR A 212 1.73 -13.68 -5.08
CA THR A 212 2.59 -12.49 -5.07
C THR A 212 2.04 -11.50 -6.09
N LEU A 213 1.92 -10.24 -5.66
CA LEU A 213 1.54 -9.09 -6.48
C LEU A 213 2.68 -8.10 -6.58
#